data_AF-A0A139NVB7-F1
#
_entry.id   AF-A0A139NVB7-F1
#
_cell.length_a   1.000
_cell.length_b   1.000
_cell.length_c   1.000
_cell.angle_alpha   90.00
_cell.angle_beta   90.00
_cell.angle_gamma   90.00
#
_symmetry.space_group_name_H-M   'P 1'
#
loop_
_entity.id
_entity.type
_entity.pdbx_description
1 polymer ?
#
loop_
_entity_poly.entity_id
_entity_poly.type
_entity_poly.pdbx_seq_one_letter_code
_entity_poly.pdbx_strand_id
1 'polypeptide(L)'
;MEFDVLTLKFNDLGDGLGLKLENEILGSSINLESEDITDLKDFFDKIFDYVIRTGKLIEFQLDNYTDKTLFQVVAEDLVKQVNAEIKDSAKNFEEIIAFKSQTN
;
A
#
# COMPACT_ATOMS: atom_id res chain seq x y z
N MET A 1 8.93 12.95 -9.60
CA MET A 1 9.63 11.91 -8.80
C MET A 1 9.79 10.60 -9.58
N GLU A 2 10.78 9.78 -9.21
CA GLU A 2 10.86 8.37 -9.66
C GLU A 2 9.87 7.49 -8.88
N PHE A 3 9.52 6.33 -9.44
CA PHE A 3 8.67 5.32 -8.81
C PHE A 3 9.48 4.07 -8.45
N ASP A 4 9.26 3.55 -7.26
CA ASP A 4 9.62 2.19 -6.89
C ASP A 4 8.39 1.29 -7.03
N VAL A 5 8.58 0.12 -7.66
CA VAL A 5 7.52 -0.89 -7.75
C VAL A 5 7.57 -1.75 -6.50
N LEU A 6 6.49 -1.77 -5.72
CA LEU A 6 6.34 -2.61 -4.55
C LEU A 6 5.27 -3.65 -4.76
N THR A 7 5.43 -4.78 -4.09
CA THR A 7 4.62 -5.95 -4.35
C THR A 7 3.71 -6.28 -3.17
N LEU A 8 2.42 -6.47 -3.44
CA LEU A 8 1.42 -6.94 -2.48
C LEU A 8 1.11 -8.42 -2.76
N LYS A 9 0.99 -9.20 -1.70
CA LYS A 9 0.78 -10.66 -1.79
C LYS A 9 -0.38 -11.09 -0.92
N PHE A 10 -1.22 -11.95 -1.47
CA PHE A 10 -2.14 -12.72 -0.65
C PHE A 10 -1.37 -13.69 0.24
N ASN A 11 -1.72 -13.71 1.51
CA ASN A 11 -1.33 -14.71 2.48
C ASN A 11 -2.61 -15.28 3.12
N ASP A 12 -2.90 -16.55 2.84
CA ASP A 12 -4.04 -17.26 3.43
C ASP A 12 -3.53 -18.15 4.57
N LEU A 13 -3.88 -17.78 5.80
CA LEU A 13 -3.50 -18.51 7.00
C LEU A 13 -4.49 -19.63 7.37
N GLY A 14 -5.55 -19.86 6.58
CA GLY A 14 -6.57 -20.90 6.78
C GLY A 14 -7.76 -20.48 7.65
N ASP A 15 -8.71 -21.41 7.82
CA ASP A 15 -10.03 -21.29 8.50
C ASP A 15 -10.14 -20.14 9.53
N GLY A 16 -10.62 -18.98 9.08
CA GLY A 16 -10.96 -17.84 9.95
C GLY A 16 -9.78 -17.03 10.50
N LEU A 17 -8.55 -17.27 10.04
CA LEU A 17 -7.37 -16.47 10.38
C LEU A 17 -7.14 -15.27 9.44
N GLY A 18 -8.01 -15.13 8.42
CA GLY A 18 -8.12 -13.99 7.52
C GLY A 18 -7.21 -14.08 6.30
N LEU A 19 -7.79 -13.94 5.11
CA LEU A 19 -7.03 -13.65 3.89
C LEU A 19 -6.42 -12.25 3.99
N LYS A 20 -5.09 -12.19 3.98
CA LYS A 20 -4.33 -10.95 4.15
C LYS A 20 -3.66 -10.52 2.86
N LEU A 21 -3.53 -9.21 2.68
CA LEU A 21 -2.72 -8.57 1.66
C LEU A 21 -1.48 -7.97 2.32
N GLU A 22 -0.32 -8.54 2.06
CA GLU A 22 0.92 -8.21 2.75
C GLU A 22 1.94 -7.54 1.82
N ASN A 23 2.65 -6.54 2.35
CA ASN A 23 3.82 -5.95 1.72
C ASN A 23 5.02 -6.09 2.65
N GLU A 24 6.01 -6.86 2.21
CA GLU A 24 7.21 -7.15 3.00
C GLU A 24 8.08 -5.90 3.25
N ILE A 25 8.20 -5.02 2.23
CA ILE A 25 9.08 -3.84 2.28
C ILE A 25 8.56 -2.79 3.26
N LEU A 26 7.25 -2.58 3.29
CA LEU A 26 6.58 -1.69 4.24
C LEU A 26 6.35 -2.37 5.60
N GLY A 27 6.46 -3.69 5.68
CA GLY A 27 6.09 -4.46 6.87
C GLY A 27 4.62 -4.25 7.24
N SER A 28 3.73 -4.23 6.24
CA SER A 28 2.30 -3.98 6.40
C SER A 28 1.46 -5.18 5.93
N SER A 29 0.29 -5.32 6.53
CA SER A 29 -0.67 -6.39 6.25
C SER A 29 -2.08 -5.83 6.39
N ILE A 30 -2.93 -6.06 5.40
CA ILE A 30 -4.36 -5.71 5.41
C ILE A 30 -5.16 -7.00 5.48
N ASN A 31 -6.03 -7.15 6.47
CA ASN A 31 -6.93 -8.28 6.59
C ASN A 31 -8.23 -7.99 5.84
N LEU A 32 -8.41 -8.61 4.68
CA LEU A 32 -9.57 -8.37 3.81
C LEU A 32 -10.87 -8.98 4.36
N GLU A 33 -10.77 -9.84 5.38
CA GLU A 33 -11.91 -10.45 6.06
C GLU A 33 -12.32 -9.68 7.33
N SER A 34 -11.55 -8.66 7.74
CA SER A 34 -11.87 -7.85 8.92
C SER A 34 -12.76 -6.67 8.58
N GLU A 35 -13.64 -6.29 9.52
CA GLU A 35 -14.36 -5.02 9.47
C GLU A 35 -13.56 -3.87 10.10
N ASP A 36 -12.46 -4.18 10.81
CA ASP A 36 -11.56 -3.18 11.36
C ASP A 36 -10.69 -2.59 10.23
N ILE A 37 -10.67 -1.27 10.12
CA ILE A 37 -9.96 -0.51 9.10
C ILE A 37 -8.60 0.03 9.58
N THR A 38 -8.20 -0.30 10.82
CA THR A 38 -6.97 0.20 11.44
C THR A 38 -5.73 -0.23 10.63
N ASP A 39 -5.77 -1.40 10.03
CA ASP A 39 -4.71 -1.93 9.16
C ASP A 39 -4.55 -1.13 7.86
N LEU A 40 -5.65 -0.70 7.25
CA LEU A 40 -5.66 0.16 6.07
C LEU A 40 -5.08 1.53 6.40
N LYS A 41 -5.42 2.08 7.57
CA LYS A 41 -4.80 3.33 8.04
C LYS A 41 -3.29 3.17 8.21
N ASP A 42 -2.83 2.14 8.93
CA ASP A 42 -1.41 1.85 9.12
C ASP A 42 -0.69 1.65 7.76
N PHE A 43 -1.37 1.05 6.79
CA PHE A 43 -0.86 0.88 5.43
C PHE A 43 -0.59 2.24 4.75
N PHE A 44 -1.53 3.18 4.80
CA PHE A 44 -1.34 4.53 4.25
C PHE A 44 -0.27 5.33 4.99
N ASP A 45 -0.22 5.22 6.32
CA ASP A 45 0.81 5.88 7.14
C ASP A 45 2.22 5.38 6.73
N LYS A 46 2.37 4.06 6.50
CA LYS A 46 3.63 3.47 6.01
C LYS A 46 4.01 3.88 4.60
N ILE A 47 3.03 4.05 3.70
CA ILE A 47 3.26 4.62 2.35
C ILE A 47 3.85 6.03 2.49
N PHE A 48 3.22 6.87 3.30
CA PHE A 48 3.68 8.24 3.51
C PHE A 48 5.11 8.27 4.04
N ASP A 49 5.39 7.50 5.10
CA ASP A 49 6.73 7.41 5.69
C ASP A 49 7.78 6.91 4.70
N TYR A 50 7.43 5.94 3.84
CA TYR A 50 8.33 5.45 2.79
C TYR A 50 8.68 6.59 1.82
N VAL A 51 7.67 7.26 1.26
CA VAL A 51 7.87 8.31 0.25
C VAL A 51 8.69 9.46 0.81
N ILE A 52 8.41 9.91 2.04
CA ILE A 52 9.15 11.00 2.69
C ILE A 52 10.60 10.60 3.02
N ARG A 53 10.85 9.32 3.30
CA ARG A 53 12.19 8.80 3.60
C ARG A 53 13.03 8.62 2.33
N THR A 54 12.45 8.07 1.27
CA THR A 54 13.18 7.70 0.04
C THR A 54 13.17 8.79 -1.02
N GLY A 55 12.20 9.71 -0.96
CA GLY A 55 11.96 10.70 -2.00
C GLY A 55 11.37 10.12 -3.29
N LYS A 56 10.85 8.90 -3.22
CA LYS A 56 10.29 8.17 -4.37
C LYS A 56 8.85 7.78 -4.12
N LEU A 57 8.04 7.83 -5.17
CA LEU A 57 6.66 7.35 -5.12
C LEU A 57 6.63 5.82 -5.21
N ILE A 58 5.51 5.23 -4.81
CA ILE A 58 5.28 3.79 -4.89
C ILE A 58 4.27 3.50 -6.00
N GLU A 59 4.53 2.46 -6.77
CA GLU A 59 3.51 1.79 -7.60
C GLU A 59 3.36 0.35 -7.12
N PHE A 60 2.17 0.00 -6.61
CA PHE A 60 1.90 -1.33 -6.12
C PHE A 60 1.48 -2.29 -7.25
N GLN A 61 1.97 -3.52 -7.17
CA GLN A 61 1.57 -4.65 -8.01
C GLN A 61 1.17 -5.84 -7.15
N LEU A 62 0.18 -6.61 -7.61
CA LEU A 62 -0.28 -7.83 -6.94
C LEU A 62 0.47 -9.05 -7.50
N ASP A 63 1.18 -9.82 -6.67
CA ASP A 63 2.11 -10.91 -7.10
C ASP A 63 1.52 -12.31 -7.14
N ASN A 64 0.23 -12.45 -6.86
CA ASN A 64 -0.41 -13.75 -6.79
C ASN A 64 -1.93 -13.60 -6.87
N TYR A 65 -2.56 -14.75 -7.06
CA TYR A 65 -4.00 -14.86 -7.15
C TYR A 65 -4.50 -15.80 -6.07
N THR A 66 -5.67 -15.49 -5.52
CA THR A 66 -6.45 -16.40 -4.67
C THR A 66 -7.58 -17.02 -5.49
N ASP A 67 -7.97 -18.25 -5.15
CA ASP A 67 -9.18 -18.89 -5.68
C ASP A 67 -10.47 -18.30 -5.09
N LYS A 68 -10.37 -17.48 -4.04
CA LYS A 68 -11.50 -16.73 -3.49
C LYS A 68 -11.78 -15.47 -4.32
N THR A 69 -12.53 -15.63 -5.41
CA THR A 69 -12.80 -14.59 -6.43
C THR A 69 -13.23 -13.23 -5.87
N LEU A 70 -14.09 -13.19 -4.83
CA LEU A 70 -14.53 -11.92 -4.25
C LEU A 70 -13.36 -11.11 -3.68
N PHE A 71 -12.47 -11.77 -2.94
CA PHE A 71 -11.31 -11.09 -2.37
C PHE A 71 -10.24 -10.76 -3.42
N GLN A 72 -10.12 -11.59 -4.46
CA GLN A 72 -9.29 -11.27 -5.62
C GLN A 72 -9.70 -9.92 -6.22
N VAL A 73 -11.00 -9.73 -6.49
CA VAL A 73 -11.54 -8.49 -7.06
C VAL A 73 -11.33 -7.31 -6.11
N VAL A 74 -11.55 -7.50 -4.80
CA VAL A 74 -11.35 -6.44 -3.79
C VAL A 74 -9.89 -6.01 -3.73
N ALA A 75 -8.93 -6.94 -3.74
CA ALA A 75 -7.51 -6.58 -3.71
C ALA A 75 -7.09 -5.85 -4.99
N GLU A 76 -7.57 -6.29 -6.16
CA GLU A 76 -7.28 -5.60 -7.42
C GLU A 76 -7.83 -4.17 -7.45
N ASP A 77 -9.03 -3.95 -6.91
CA ASP A 77 -9.62 -2.62 -6.79
C ASP A 77 -8.86 -1.75 -5.78
N LEU A 78 -8.52 -2.31 -4.63
CA LEU A 78 -7.72 -1.64 -3.60
C LEU A 78 -6.36 -1.18 -4.16
N VAL A 79 -5.64 -2.05 -4.87
CA VAL A 79 -4.34 -1.71 -5.48
C VAL A 79 -4.50 -0.57 -6.50
N LYS A 80 -5.55 -0.62 -7.34
CA LYS A 80 -5.83 0.45 -8.31
C LYS A 80 -6.12 1.78 -7.62
N GLN A 81 -6.96 1.77 -6.58
CA GLN A 81 -7.32 2.97 -5.83
C GLN A 81 -6.10 3.56 -5.12
N VAL A 82 -5.33 2.75 -4.40
CA VAL A 82 -4.10 3.20 -3.72
C VAL A 82 -3.11 3.82 -4.71
N ASN A 83 -2.88 3.17 -5.85
CA ASN A 83 -1.98 3.71 -6.88
C ASN A 83 -2.47 5.04 -7.46
N ALA A 84 -3.78 5.20 -7.66
CA ALA A 84 -4.36 6.45 -8.11
C ALA A 84 -4.15 7.56 -7.06
N GLU A 85 -4.44 7.29 -5.79
CA GLU A 85 -4.26 8.23 -4.68
C GLU A 85 -2.79 8.68 -4.52
N ILE A 86 -1.83 7.75 -4.61
CA ILE A 86 -0.39 8.07 -4.55
C ILE A 86 0.00 9.00 -5.70
N LYS A 87 -0.48 8.69 -6.91
CA LYS A 87 -0.20 9.47 -8.11
C LYS A 87 -0.81 10.87 -8.02
N ASP A 88 -2.05 10.98 -7.55
CA ASP A 88 -2.73 12.26 -7.37
C ASP A 88 -2.05 13.10 -6.27
N SER A 89 -1.51 12.43 -5.24
CA SER A 89 -0.74 13.04 -4.16
C SER A 89 0.71 13.38 -4.52
N ALA A 90 1.19 13.03 -5.72
CA ALA A 90 2.59 13.19 -6.13
C ALA A 90 3.11 14.61 -5.91
N LYS A 91 2.33 15.62 -6.33
CA LYS A 91 2.74 17.02 -6.18
C LYS A 91 2.87 17.42 -4.70
N ASN A 92 1.95 16.95 -3.86
CA ASN A 92 1.98 17.24 -2.43
C ASN A 92 3.23 16.64 -1.77
N PHE A 93 3.62 15.41 -2.15
CA PHE A 93 4.86 14.81 -1.67
C PHE A 93 6.09 15.61 -2.10
N GLU A 94 6.14 16.06 -3.35
CA GLU A 94 7.23 16.91 -3.88
C GLU A 94 7.39 18.20 -3.06
N GLU A 95 6.28 18.87 -2.74
CA GLU A 95 6.27 20.09 -1.92
C GLU A 95 6.75 19.83 -0.49
N ILE A 96 6.28 18.74 0.15
CA ILE A 96 6.68 18.37 1.51
C ILE A 96 8.19 18.05 1.58
N ILE A 97 8.71 17.28 0.62
CA ILE A 97 10.14 16.90 0.57
C ILE A 97 11.02 18.14 0.33
N ALA A 98 10.60 19.03 -0.57
CA ALA A 98 11.30 20.29 -0.82
C ALA A 98 11.36 21.15 0.45
N PHE A 99 10.23 21.29 1.16
CA PHE A 99 10.17 22.03 2.43
C PHE A 99 11.10 21.44 3.50
N LYS A 100 11.11 20.11 3.66
CA LYS A 100 12.00 19.42 4.60
C LYS A 100 13.49 19.65 4.29
N SER A 101 13.84 19.77 3.02
CA SER A 101 15.21 20.04 2.56
C SER A 101 15.66 21.49 2.79
N GLN A 102 14.73 22.44 2.90
CA GLN A 102 15.03 23.85 3.18
C GLN A 102 15.14 24.17 4.67
N THR A 103 14.64 23.29 5.53
CA THR A 103 14.58 23.47 6.99
C THR A 103 15.67 22.68 7.74
N ASN A 104 16.50 21.91 7.01
CA ASN A 104 17.73 21.28 7.50
C ASN A 104 18.95 22.00 6.92
#